data_AF-A0A5J5GJT7-F1
#
_entry.id   AF-A0A5J5GJT7-F1
#
_cell.length_a   1.000
_cell.length_b   1.000
_cell.length_c   1.000
_cell.angle_alpha   90.00
_cell.angle_beta   90.00
_cell.angle_gamma   90.00
#
_symmetry.space_group_name_H-M   'P 1'
#
loop_
_entity.id
_entity.type
_entity.pdbx_description
1 polymer ?
#
loop_
_entity_poly.entity_id
_entity_poly.type
_entity_poly.pdbx_seq_one_letter_code
_entity_poly.pdbx_strand_id
1 'polypeptide(L)'
;MYNDLDRRRRVLIMTYQRYTEADLAWRRACATARGWFPEGDRPPRRMIGGPESPVRKIYDRRQRALEQFMAAERKLSQARARPDRKTPGMLLLEFSSA
;
A
#
# COMPACT_ATOMS: atom_id res chain seq x y z
N MET A 1 -19.80 -1.95 12.69
CA MET A 1 -18.98 -2.99 12.02
C MET A 1 -18.92 -2.78 10.50
N TYR A 2 -20.05 -2.60 9.81
CA TYR A 2 -20.09 -2.32 8.35
C TYR A 2 -19.34 -1.03 7.93
N ASN A 3 -19.58 0.10 8.62
CA ASN A 3 -18.92 1.39 8.33
C ASN A 3 -17.37 1.37 8.46
N ASP A 4 -16.81 0.52 9.32
CA ASP A 4 -15.34 0.42 9.51
C ASP A 4 -14.69 -0.37 8.35
N LEU A 5 -15.35 -1.43 7.88
CA LEU A 5 -14.90 -2.20 6.71
C LEU A 5 -14.94 -1.36 5.43
N ASP A 6 -16.00 -0.57 5.23
CA ASP A 6 -16.11 0.30 4.07
C ASP A 6 -15.09 1.44 4.10
N ARG A 7 -14.83 2.02 5.28
CA ARG A 7 -13.73 2.99 5.43
C ARG A 7 -12.39 2.38 5.08
N ARG A 8 -12.10 1.16 5.53
CA ARG A 8 -10.85 0.45 5.20
C ARG A 8 -10.75 0.11 3.71
N ARG A 9 -11.86 -0.30 3.06
CA ARG A 9 -11.92 -0.49 1.60
C ARG A 9 -11.60 0.80 0.84
N ARG A 10 -12.17 1.94 1.24
CA ARG A 10 -11.86 3.25 0.62
C ARG A 10 -10.38 3.61 0.76
N VAL A 11 -9.80 3.38 1.94
CA VAL A 11 -8.36 3.59 2.16
C VAL A 11 -7.52 2.70 1.24
N LEU A 12 -7.88 1.42 1.08
CA LEU A 12 -7.19 0.50 0.17
C LEU A 12 -7.22 0.98 -1.28
N ILE A 13 -8.39 1.42 -1.77
CA ILE A 13 -8.53 1.96 -3.12
C ILE A 13 -7.67 3.20 -3.31
N MET A 14 -7.70 4.12 -2.34
CA MET A 14 -6.90 5.35 -2.38
C MET A 14 -5.39 5.06 -2.39
N THR A 15 -4.90 4.13 -1.56
CA THR A 15 -3.48 3.79 -1.54
C THR A 15 -3.04 3.04 -2.79
N TYR A 16 -3.92 2.22 -3.37
CA TYR A 16 -3.69 1.56 -4.66
C TYR A 16 -3.54 2.57 -5.81
N GLN A 17 -4.44 3.55 -5.88
CA GLN A 17 -4.36 4.63 -6.89
C GLN A 17 -3.05 5.41 -6.75
N ARG A 18 -2.69 5.82 -5.53
CA ARG A 18 -1.42 6.53 -5.25
C ARG A 18 -0.19 5.71 -5.64
N TYR A 19 -0.20 4.40 -5.37
CA TYR A 19 0.88 3.52 -5.80
C TYR A 19 0.96 3.45 -7.33
N THR A 20 -0.16 3.28 -8.01
CA THR A 20 -0.21 3.17 -9.47
C THR A 20 0.30 4.45 -10.15
N GLU A 21 -0.12 5.62 -9.66
CA GLU A 21 0.39 6.91 -10.13
C GLU A 21 1.90 7.04 -9.94
N ALA A 22 2.41 6.66 -8.76
CA ALA A 22 3.84 6.73 -8.46
C ALA A 22 4.67 5.72 -9.27
N ASP A 23 4.13 4.52 -9.53
CA ASP A 23 4.75 3.51 -10.38
C ASP A 23 4.83 3.99 -11.83
N LEU A 24 3.76 4.58 -12.36
CA LEU A 24 3.75 5.19 -13.70
C LEU A 24 4.75 6.34 -13.81
N ALA A 25 4.81 7.22 -12.81
CA ALA A 25 5.78 8.32 -12.78
C ALA A 25 7.23 7.80 -12.79
N TRP A 26 7.53 6.76 -12.00
CA TRP A 26 8.84 6.12 -12.00
C TRP A 26 9.17 5.49 -13.36
N ARG A 27 8.22 4.75 -13.95
CA ARG A 27 8.42 4.13 -15.27
C ARG A 27 8.72 5.16 -16.36
N ARG A 28 8.04 6.31 -16.34
CA ARG A 28 8.27 7.43 -17.26
C ARG A 28 9.63 8.05 -17.03
N ALA A 29 9.98 8.38 -15.78
CA ALA A 29 11.28 8.95 -15.43
C ALA A 29 12.45 8.04 -15.88
N CYS A 30 12.35 6.73 -15.65
CA CYS A 30 13.34 5.79 -16.15
C CYS A 30 13.39 5.72 -17.68
N ALA A 31 12.24 5.80 -18.37
CA ALA A 31 12.21 5.80 -19.84
C ALA A 31 12.89 7.05 -20.41
N THR A 32 12.59 8.23 -19.86
CA THR A 32 13.24 9.49 -20.21
C THR A 32 14.75 9.44 -19.96
N ALA A 33 15.18 8.99 -18.78
CA ALA A 33 16.60 8.88 -18.45
C ALA A 33 17.33 7.87 -19.34
N ARG A 34 16.70 6.76 -19.73
CA ARG A 34 17.26 5.81 -20.72
C ARG A 34 17.41 6.43 -22.10
N GLY A 35 16.54 7.36 -22.45
CA GLY A 35 16.58 8.07 -23.74
C GLY A 35 17.84 8.93 -23.91
N TRP A 36 18.54 9.27 -22.82
CA TRP A 36 19.82 9.98 -22.88
C TRP A 36 21.00 9.10 -23.31
N PHE A 37 20.82 7.77 -23.31
CA PHE A 37 21.85 6.83 -23.72
C PHE A 37 21.59 6.35 -25.16
N PRO A 38 22.65 6.15 -25.97
CA PRO A 38 22.50 5.56 -27.30
C PRO A 38 21.96 4.13 -27.20
N GLU A 39 21.33 3.64 -28.26
CA GLU A 39 20.49 2.43 -28.19
C GLU A 39 21.23 1.19 -27.67
N GLY A 40 22.52 1.05 -27.99
CA GLY A 40 23.37 -0.06 -27.54
C GLY A 40 23.86 0.02 -26.09
N ASP A 41 23.85 1.21 -25.48
CA ASP A 41 24.40 1.45 -24.12
C ASP A 41 23.32 1.78 -23.09
N ARG A 42 22.03 1.54 -23.38
CA ARG A 42 20.94 1.88 -22.46
C ARG A 42 21.02 1.00 -21.19
N PRO A 43 21.32 1.57 -20.00
CA PRO A 43 21.46 0.79 -18.78
C PRO A 43 20.12 0.22 -18.33
N PRO A 44 20.06 -0.98 -17.71
CA PRO A 44 18.82 -1.54 -17.18
C PRO A 44 18.17 -0.59 -16.17
N ARG A 45 16.84 -0.55 -16.11
CA ARG A 45 16.09 0.42 -15.27
C ARG A 45 16.54 0.47 -13.81
N ARG A 46 16.93 -0.68 -13.24
CA ARG A 46 17.43 -0.82 -11.86
C ARG A 46 18.74 -0.05 -11.59
N MET A 47 19.52 0.24 -12.63
CA MET A 47 20.77 1.01 -12.54
C MET A 47 20.54 2.52 -12.68
N ILE A 48 19.30 2.95 -12.95
CA ILE A 48 18.97 4.37 -13.14
C ILE A 48 18.56 4.96 -11.80
N GLY A 49 19.16 6.10 -11.49
CA GLY A 49 18.85 6.87 -10.30
C GLY A 49 19.77 6.51 -9.15
N GLY A 50 21.02 6.99 -9.23
CA GLY A 50 21.94 6.98 -8.10
C GLY A 50 21.38 7.73 -6.89
N PRO A 51 22.04 7.64 -5.72
CA PRO A 51 21.71 8.45 -4.56
C PRO A 51 21.53 9.93 -4.94
N GLU A 52 20.57 10.60 -4.30
CA GLU A 52 20.23 12.03 -4.51
C GLU A 52 19.64 12.44 -5.87
N SER A 53 19.70 11.58 -6.89
CA SER A 53 19.15 11.89 -8.21
C SER A 53 17.62 12.16 -8.16
N PRO A 54 17.08 12.98 -9.08
CA PRO A 54 15.63 13.16 -9.20
C PRO A 54 14.87 11.85 -9.41
N VAL A 55 15.44 10.91 -10.17
CA VAL A 55 14.84 9.57 -10.39
C VAL A 55 14.77 8.78 -9.09
N ARG A 56 15.79 8.88 -8.22
CA ARG A 56 15.78 8.27 -6.89
C ARG A 56 14.65 8.81 -6.03
N LYS A 57 14.41 10.13 -6.01
CA LYS A 57 13.28 10.71 -5.27
C LYS A 57 11.93 10.17 -5.74
N ILE A 58 11.76 9.96 -7.05
CA ILE A 58 10.54 9.36 -7.63
C ILE A 58 10.42 7.88 -7.22
N TYR A 59 11.52 7.14 -7.24
CA TYR A 59 11.56 5.75 -6.74
C TYR A 59 11.17 5.67 -5.26
N ASP A 60 11.71 6.54 -4.41
CA ASP A 60 11.40 6.54 -2.98
C ASP A 60 9.93 6.87 -2.72
N ARG A 61 9.35 7.80 -3.50
CA ARG A 61 7.91 8.09 -3.45
C ARG A 61 7.07 6.86 -3.84
N ARG A 62 7.45 6.16 -4.91
CA ARG A 62 6.81 4.90 -5.33
C ARG A 62 6.90 3.85 -4.22
N GLN A 63 8.06 3.69 -3.61
CA GLN A 63 8.29 2.72 -2.55
C GLN A 63 7.42 2.99 -1.32
N ARG A 64 7.37 4.25 -0.86
CA ARG A 64 6.47 4.66 0.24
C ARG A 64 5.00 4.40 -0.07
N ALA A 65 4.57 4.67 -1.32
CA ALA A 65 3.19 4.42 -1.73
C ALA A 65 2.86 2.92 -1.73
N LEU A 66 3.79 2.07 -2.18
CA LEU A 66 3.65 0.62 -2.12
C LEU A 66 3.53 0.12 -0.67
N GLU A 67 4.38 0.60 0.23
CA GLU A 67 4.34 0.25 1.65
C GLU A 67 2.99 0.62 2.29
N GLN A 68 2.45 1.80 1.96
CA GLN A 68 1.13 2.24 2.42
C GLN A 68 0.00 1.36 1.87
N PHE A 69 0.09 0.95 0.60
CA PHE A 69 -0.87 0.04 -0.02
C PHE A 69 -0.87 -1.33 0.67
N MET A 70 0.30 -1.95 0.83
CA MET A 70 0.46 -3.23 1.53
C MET A 70 -0.03 -3.15 2.98
N ALA A 71 0.22 -2.03 3.67
CA ALA A 71 -0.28 -1.82 5.02
C ALA A 71 -1.83 -1.72 5.06
N ALA A 72 -2.44 -1.05 4.09
CA ALA A 72 -3.90 -0.96 3.99
C ALA A 72 -4.53 -2.33 3.71
N GLU A 73 -3.91 -3.12 2.83
CA GLU A 73 -4.35 -4.48 2.51
C GLU A 73 -4.34 -5.37 3.76
N ARG A 74 -3.21 -5.41 4.49
CA ARG A 74 -3.10 -6.16 5.75
C ARG A 74 -4.17 -5.76 6.76
N LYS A 75 -4.43 -4.46 6.93
CA LYS A 75 -5.45 -3.96 7.86
C LYS A 75 -6.86 -4.38 7.46
N LEU A 76 -7.18 -4.37 6.16
CA LEU A 76 -8.48 -4.85 5.68
C LEU A 76 -8.64 -6.36 5.88
N SER A 77 -7.59 -7.14 5.59
CA SER A 77 -7.61 -8.60 5.79
C SER A 77 -7.80 -8.96 7.25
N GLN A 78 -7.09 -8.31 8.16
CA GLN A 78 -7.28 -8.47 9.62
C GLN A 78 -8.70 -8.09 10.06
N ALA A 79 -9.27 -7.02 9.49
CA ALA A 79 -10.63 -6.59 9.78
C ALA A 79 -11.68 -7.63 9.38
N ARG A 80 -11.50 -8.26 8.22
CA ARG A 80 -12.39 -9.31 7.71
C ARG A 80 -12.29 -10.59 8.51
N ALA A 81 -11.09 -10.91 8.99
CA ALA A 81 -10.82 -12.12 9.77
C ALA A 81 -11.25 -12.01 11.24
N ARG A 82 -11.63 -10.82 11.73
CA ARG A 82 -12.05 -10.62 13.12
C ARG A 82 -13.51 -11.10 13.26
N PRO A 83 -13.79 -12.21 13.98
CA PRO A 83 -15.16 -12.54 14.34
C PRO A 83 -15.72 -11.38 15.19
N ASP A 84 -17.00 -11.06 15.01
CA ASP A 84 -17.68 -10.00 15.74
C ASP A 84 -17.61 -10.32 17.24
N ARG A 85 -16.58 -9.80 17.93
CA ARG A 85 -16.46 -9.87 19.40
C ARG A 85 -17.45 -8.87 20.00
N LYS A 86 -18.73 -9.14 19.78
CA LYS A 86 -19.87 -8.67 20.55
C LYS A 86 -20.69 -9.89 20.96
N THR A 87 -20.05 -10.82 21.66
CA THR A 87 -20.77 -11.60 22.68
C THR A 87 -20.53 -10.84 23.97
N PRO A 88 -21.53 -10.16 24.55
CA PRO A 88 -21.36 -9.48 25.81
C PRO A 88 -20.96 -10.51 26.86
N GLY A 89 -19.88 -10.23 27.60
CA GLY A 89 -19.56 -10.93 28.85
C GLY A 89 -20.58 -10.58 29.94
N MET A 90 -21.86 -10.74 29.62
CA MET A 90 -23.04 -10.58 30.47
C MET A 90 -23.88 -11.86 30.32
N LEU A 91 -23.20 -13.00 30.38
CA LEU A 91 -23.79 -14.33 30.62
C LEU A 91 -22.91 -15.07 31.64
N LEU A 92 -22.53 -14.36 32.70
CA LEU A 92 -21.90 -14.96 33.88
C LEU A 92 -22.53 -14.39 35.17
N LEU A 93 -23.85 -14.16 35.11
CA LEU A 93 -24.68 -13.73 36.24
C LEU A 93 -26.02 -14.49 36.30
N GLU A 94 -26.10 -15.69 35.72
CA GLU A 94 -27.25 -16.58 35.85
C GLU A 94 -26.79 -17.97 36.30
N PHE A 95 -26.11 -18.02 37.44
CA PHE A 95 -26.12 -19.19 38.32
C PHE A 95 -26.16 -18.67 39.76
N SER A 96 -27.30 -18.12 40.13
CA SER A 96 -27.71 -18.04 41.53
C SER A 96 -28.77 -19.11 41.77
N SER A 97 -28.49 -19.95 42.76
CA SER A 97 -29.45 -20.70 43.59
C SER A 97 -30.21 -21.86 42.95
N ALA A 98 -29.82 -23.08 43.32
CA ALA A 98 -30.65 -23.98 44.15
C ALA A 98 -29.75 -24.99 44.87
#